data_AF-A0A1G6Z5U6-F1
#
_entry.id   AF-A0A1G6Z5U6-F1
#
_cell.length_a   1.000
_cell.length_b   1.000
_cell.length_c   1.000
_cell.angle_alpha   90.00
_cell.angle_beta   90.00
_cell.angle_gamma   90.00
#
_symmetry.space_group_name_H-M   'P 1'
#
loop_
_entity.id
_entity.type
_entity.pdbx_description
1 polymer ?
#
loop_
_entity_poly.entity_id
_entity_poly.type
_entity_poly.pdbx_seq_one_letter_code
_entity_poly.pdbx_strand_id
1 'polypeptide(L)'
;MKPMRVGVYVDAFNVYYGARAQCGRGTPGWRWLDLAAREALGDARDHLASDWRPAGSALSDLEAEARVAARDRIAEAKMLIDQAKTALYTAQPGGDS
;
A
#
# COMPACT_ATOMS: atom_id res chain seq x y z
N MET A 1 -27.99 -7.04 -26.77
CA MET A 1 -27.80 -6.24 -25.53
C MET A 1 -26.32 -5.94 -25.37
N LYS A 2 -25.96 -4.71 -25.00
CA LYS A 2 -24.58 -4.33 -24.70
C LYS A 2 -24.28 -4.75 -23.25
N PRO A 3 -23.19 -5.47 -22.96
CA PRO A 3 -22.85 -5.84 -21.59
C PRO A 3 -22.61 -4.58 -20.74
N MET A 4 -23.13 -4.59 -19.50
CA MET A 4 -22.90 -3.49 -18.56
C MET A 4 -21.46 -3.52 -18.05
N ARG A 5 -20.81 -2.35 -18.06
CA ARG A 5 -19.50 -2.17 -17.45
C ARG A 5 -19.71 -1.69 -16.02
N VAL A 6 -19.16 -2.42 -15.05
CA VAL A 6 -19.25 -2.09 -13.62
C VAL A 6 -17.84 -1.85 -13.09
N GLY A 7 -17.64 -0.75 -12.38
CA GLY A 7 -16.45 -0.50 -11.58
C GLY A 7 -16.81 -0.53 -10.09
N VAL A 8 -15.96 -1.16 -9.29
CA VAL A 8 -16.13 -1.24 -7.83
C VAL A 8 -14.91 -0.61 -7.16
N TYR A 9 -15.15 0.29 -6.21
CA TYR A 9 -14.12 0.88 -5.37
C TYR A 9 -14.24 0.31 -3.97
N VAL A 10 -13.14 -0.27 -3.48
CA VAL A 10 -13.10 -0.93 -2.17
C VAL A 10 -12.06 -0.25 -1.29
N ASP A 11 -12.48 0.14 -0.09
CA ASP A 11 -11.56 0.54 0.96
C ASP A 11 -10.97 -0.70 1.64
N ALA A 12 -9.74 -1.01 1.26
CA ALA A 12 -9.00 -2.14 1.79
C ALA A 12 -8.81 -2.10 3.32
N PHE A 13 -8.70 -0.90 3.91
CA PHE A 13 -8.44 -0.75 5.34
C PHE A 13 -9.69 -1.12 6.14
N ASN A 14 -10.83 -0.52 5.79
CA ASN A 14 -12.09 -0.82 6.48
C ASN A 14 -12.52 -2.28 6.29
N VAL A 15 -12.33 -2.84 5.09
CA VAL A 15 -12.58 -4.28 4.85
C VAL A 15 -11.69 -5.16 5.74
N TYR A 16 -10.40 -4.83 5.87
CA TYR A 16 -9.49 -5.58 6.73
C TYR A 16 -9.95 -5.57 8.19
N TYR A 17 -10.27 -4.40 8.76
CA TYR A 17 -10.67 -4.31 10.16
C TYR A 17 -12.06 -4.89 10.42
N GLY A 18 -12.99 -4.81 9.45
CA GLY A 18 -14.28 -5.51 9.51
C GLY A 18 -14.12 -7.02 9.53
N ALA A 19 -13.33 -7.59 8.60
CA ALA A 19 -13.03 -9.01 8.58
C ALA A 19 -12.27 -9.46 9.83
N ARG A 20 -11.34 -8.64 10.34
CA ARG A 20 -10.64 -8.91 11.60
C ARG A 20 -11.58 -9.02 12.80
N ALA A 21 -12.61 -8.18 12.85
CA ALA A 21 -13.62 -8.20 13.90
C ALA A 21 -14.53 -9.44 13.80
N GLN A 22 -14.90 -9.86 12.59
CA GLN A 22 -15.80 -11.00 12.36
C GLN A 22 -15.09 -12.36 12.41
N CYS A 23 -13.91 -12.48 11.81
CA CYS A 23 -13.18 -13.74 11.63
C CYS A 23 -12.15 -14.01 12.73
N GLY A 24 -11.89 -13.05 13.62
CA GLY A 24 -10.95 -13.19 14.73
C GLY A 24 -9.49 -12.88 14.37
N ARG A 25 -8.71 -12.45 15.38
CA ARG A 25 -7.32 -12.00 15.23
C ARG A 25 -6.38 -13.19 15.03
N GLY A 26 -6.09 -13.56 13.78
CA GLY A 26 -5.08 -14.56 13.43
C GLY A 26 -5.60 -15.79 12.67
N THR A 27 -6.89 -15.84 12.35
CA THR A 27 -7.46 -16.94 11.56
C THR A 27 -6.86 -16.97 10.15
N PRO A 28 -6.25 -18.10 9.72
CA PRO A 28 -5.74 -18.25 8.36
C PRO A 28 -6.85 -18.05 7.31
N GLY A 29 -6.51 -17.52 6.13
CA GLY A 29 -7.42 -17.43 4.98
C GLY A 29 -8.12 -16.09 4.73
N TRP A 30 -8.22 -15.19 5.72
CA TRP A 30 -8.79 -13.84 5.52
C TRP A 30 -7.76 -12.70 5.57
N ARG A 31 -6.52 -12.99 5.99
CA ARG A 31 -5.47 -11.98 6.17
C ARG A 31 -4.63 -11.86 4.89
N TRP A 32 -4.97 -10.89 4.06
CA TRP A 32 -4.30 -10.61 2.78
C TRP A 32 -3.49 -9.29 2.81
N LEU A 33 -3.63 -8.51 3.88
CA LEU A 33 -2.98 -7.22 4.04
C LEU A 33 -1.86 -7.31 5.09
N ASP A 34 -0.61 -7.16 4.65
CA ASP A 34 0.50 -6.84 5.55
C ASP A 34 0.42 -5.36 5.92
N LEU A 35 -0.06 -5.11 7.14
CA LEU A 35 -0.29 -3.76 7.66
C LEU A 35 1.01 -3.05 8.02
N ALA A 36 2.00 -3.73 8.60
CA ALA A 36 3.18 -3.05 9.13
C ALA A 36 4.03 -2.44 8.01
N ALA A 37 4.25 -3.19 6.93
CA ALA A 37 5.00 -2.68 5.78
C ALA A 37 4.20 -1.63 5.00
N ARG A 38 2.86 -1.75 4.93
CA ARG A 38 2.01 -0.74 4.27
C ARG A 38 1.90 0.55 5.07
N GLU A 39 1.78 0.48 6.39
CA GLU A 39 1.73 1.64 7.29
C GLU A 39 3.05 2.39 7.22
N ALA A 40 4.20 1.72 7.39
CA ALA A 40 5.51 2.38 7.34
C ALA A 40 5.78 3.09 6.00
N LEU A 41 5.43 2.47 4.86
CA LEU A 41 5.57 3.10 3.55
C LEU A 41 4.53 4.21 3.29
N GLY A 42 3.32 4.05 3.84
CA GLY A 42 2.27 5.07 3.79
C GLY A 42 2.66 6.32 4.56
N ASP A 43 3.11 6.15 5.81
CA ASP A 43 3.56 7.22 6.68
C ASP A 43 4.76 7.96 6.08
N ALA A 44 5.73 7.24 5.50
CA ALA A 44 6.86 7.85 4.81
C ALA A 44 6.42 8.68 3.59
N ARG A 45 5.48 8.16 2.78
CA ARG A 45 4.92 8.89 1.63
C ARG A 45 4.18 10.13 2.07
N ASP A 46 3.32 10.01 3.07
CA ASP A 46 2.49 11.10 3.55
C ASP A 46 3.34 12.17 4.23
N HIS A 47 4.40 11.78 4.95
CA HIS A 47 5.40 12.72 5.47
C HIS A 47 6.07 13.52 4.34
N LEU A 48 6.50 12.85 3.26
CA LEU A 48 7.07 13.50 2.05
C LEU A 48 6.07 14.31 1.23
N ALA A 49 4.76 14.18 1.49
CA ALA A 49 3.70 14.90 0.80
C ALA A 49 3.09 16.03 1.64
N SER A 50 3.19 15.96 2.96
CA SER A 50 2.50 16.88 3.87
C SER A 50 3.08 18.30 3.87
N ASP A 51 4.30 18.48 3.35
CA ASP A 51 4.93 19.78 3.07
C ASP A 51 4.78 20.83 4.16
N TRP A 52 4.69 20.39 5.42
CA TRP A 52 4.51 21.28 6.55
C TRP A 52 5.71 22.20 6.67
N ARG A 53 5.56 23.38 6.10
CA ARG A 53 6.51 24.48 6.15
C ARG A 53 5.73 25.79 6.36
N PRO A 54 6.36 26.80 6.97
CA PRO A 54 5.77 28.12 7.07
C PRO A 54 5.32 28.63 5.70
N ALA A 55 4.17 29.30 5.64
CA ALA A 55 3.67 29.87 4.40
C ALA A 55 4.73 30.81 3.78
N GLY A 56 5.07 30.57 2.51
CA GLY A 56 6.05 31.35 1.76
C GLY A 56 7.47 30.76 1.68
N SER A 57 7.77 29.64 2.34
CA SER A 57 9.04 28.93 2.13
C SER A 57 8.92 27.91 0.99
N ALA A 58 9.65 28.11 -0.10
CA ALA A 58 9.80 27.12 -1.17
C ALA A 58 10.92 26.10 -0.82
N LEU A 59 10.93 24.98 -1.53
CA LEU A 59 12.08 24.08 -1.55
C LEU A 59 13.17 24.69 -2.43
N SER A 60 14.42 24.53 -2.04
CA SER A 60 15.53 24.65 -2.98
C SER A 60 15.48 23.50 -4.00
N ASP A 61 16.11 23.69 -5.15
CA ASP A 61 16.19 22.66 -6.20
C ASP A 61 16.77 21.35 -5.66
N LEU A 62 17.81 21.43 -4.82
CA LEU A 62 18.42 20.26 -4.17
C LEU A 62 17.43 19.51 -3.24
N GLU A 63 16.62 20.24 -2.46
CA GLU A 63 15.62 19.61 -1.59
C GLU A 63 14.47 18.99 -2.41
N ALA A 64 14.08 19.63 -3.51
CA ALA A 64 13.08 19.11 -4.43
C ALA A 64 13.57 17.81 -5.09
N GLU A 65 14.82 17.79 -5.58
CA GLU A 65 15.46 16.60 -6.16
C GLU A 65 15.55 15.46 -5.14
N ALA A 66 16.04 15.75 -3.92
CA ALA A 66 16.15 14.75 -2.86
C ALA A 66 14.79 14.12 -2.52
N ARG A 67 13.72 14.92 -2.54
CA ARG A 67 12.36 14.45 -2.31
C ARG A 67 11.84 13.55 -3.42
N VAL A 68 12.04 13.93 -4.68
CA VAL A 68 11.66 13.07 -5.82
C VAL A 68 12.38 11.73 -5.70
N ALA A 69 13.69 11.76 -5.45
CA ALA A 69 14.48 10.55 -5.28
C ALA A 69 14.04 9.69 -4.07
N ALA A 70 13.51 10.30 -3.01
CA ALA A 70 12.93 9.58 -1.87
C ALA A 70 11.58 8.92 -2.22
N ARG A 71 10.72 9.61 -2.97
CA ARG A 71 9.45 9.06 -3.46
C ARG A 71 9.67 7.87 -4.39
N ASP A 72 10.66 7.95 -5.27
CA ASP A 72 10.99 6.86 -6.19
C ASP A 72 11.44 5.60 -5.43
N ARG A 73 12.27 5.76 -4.40
CA ARG A 73 12.70 4.65 -3.53
C ARG A 73 11.53 4.00 -2.77
N ILE A 74 10.57 4.79 -2.30
CA ILE A 74 9.37 4.27 -1.65
C ILE A 74 8.51 3.47 -2.64
N ALA A 75 8.37 3.96 -3.86
CA ALA A 75 7.66 3.25 -4.92
C ALA A 75 8.33 1.92 -5.28
N GLU A 76 9.66 1.92 -5.40
CA GLU A 76 10.46 0.71 -5.63
C GLU A 76 10.31 -0.29 -4.47
N ALA A 77 10.43 0.15 -3.23
CA ALA A 77 10.25 -0.70 -2.05
C ALA A 77 8.86 -1.35 -2.01
N LYS A 78 7.81 -0.58 -2.34
CA LYS A 78 6.44 -1.09 -2.46
C LYS A 78 6.36 -2.20 -3.52
N MET A 79 6.98 -1.98 -4.69
CA MET A 79 6.99 -2.95 -5.78
C MET A 79 7.72 -4.24 -5.38
N LEU A 80 8.86 -4.15 -4.71
CA LEU A 80 9.61 -5.32 -4.21
C LEU A 80 8.79 -6.13 -3.20
N ILE A 81 8.06 -5.47 -2.30
CA ILE A 81 7.16 -6.15 -1.35
C ILE A 81 6.03 -6.88 -2.08
N ASP A 82 5.41 -6.25 -3.08
CA ASP A 82 4.34 -6.86 -3.86
C ASP A 82 4.83 -8.07 -4.68
N GLN A 83 6.05 -7.99 -5.24
CA GLN A 83 6.72 -9.11 -5.90
C GLN A 83 7.00 -10.26 -4.93
N ALA A 84 7.55 -9.96 -3.74
CA ALA A 84 7.83 -10.97 -2.71
C ALA A 84 6.54 -11.68 -2.27
N LYS A 85 5.44 -10.94 -2.06
CA LYS A 85 4.13 -11.52 -1.75
C LYS A 85 3.65 -12.44 -2.86
N THR A 86 3.74 -12.00 -4.11
CA THR A 86 3.33 -12.80 -5.27
C THR A 86 4.10 -14.11 -5.32
N ALA A 87 5.43 -14.06 -5.17
CA ALA A 87 6.28 -15.24 -5.15
C ALA A 87 5.89 -16.22 -4.04
N LEU A 88 5.61 -15.72 -2.83
CA LEU A 88 5.16 -16.54 -1.70
C LEU A 88 3.80 -17.19 -1.97
N TYR A 89 2.84 -16.46 -2.54
CA TYR A 89 1.54 -17.02 -2.92
C TYR A 89 1.69 -18.12 -3.98
N THR A 90 2.48 -17.88 -5.02
CA THR A 90 2.71 -18.87 -6.09
C THR A 90 3.45 -20.12 -5.62
N ALA A 91 4.24 -20.02 -4.55
CA ALA A 91 4.98 -21.14 -3.99
C ALA A 91 4.15 -22.02 -3.03
N GLN A 92 2.92 -21.63 -2.67
CA GLN A 92 2.08 -22.46 -1.81
C GLN A 92 1.42 -23.60 -2.61
N PRO A 93 1.59 -24.88 -2.19
CA PRO A 93 0.97 -26.01 -2.88
C PRO A 93 -0.54 -26.01 -2.58
N GLY A 94 -1.35 -25.62 -3.55
CA GLY A 94 -2.83 -25.62 -3.46
C GLY A 94 -3.58 -24.48 -4.17
N GLY A 95 -2.90 -23.61 -4.92
CA GLY A 95 -3.50 -22.46 -5.62
C GLY A 95 -4.29 -22.75 -6.90
N ASP A 96 -4.48 -24.01 -7.28
CA ASP A 96 -5.37 -24.42 -8.36
C ASP A 96 -6.70 -24.89 -7.75
N SER A 97 -7.70 -24.02 -7.76
CA SER A 97 -9.12 -24.37 -7.55
C SER A 97 -10.00 -23.43 -8.35
#